data_AF-A0A445EMP4-F1
#
_entry.id   AF-A0A445EMP4-F1
#
_cell.length_a   1.000
_cell.length_b   1.000
_cell.length_c   1.000
_cell.angle_alpha   90.00
_cell.angle_beta   90.00
_cell.angle_gamma   90.00
#
_symmetry.space_group_name_H-M   'P 1'
#
loop_
_entity.id
_entity.type
_entity.pdbx_description
1 polymer ?
#
loop_
_entity_poly.entity_id
_entity_poly.type
_entity_poly.pdbx_seq_one_letter_code
_entity_poly.pdbx_strand_id
1 'polypeptide(L)'
;MEMLGIYAVAAYKGFADCIRLLLFLDAHRGRQDKEGCTPLHWAAIRGNLEACTVLVQAGKKEDLIVTDNTGLTPAQLASDKNHRQVAFFLGNARRLLDKRCDGNSRLGKISKLGLAPILWCIIFLLLVTYIHSVILATNLPKLTAATGLLAWLGVLLATVGLAMFYRCSSKDPGFIRLNKSDTQNMKDDEPLLKIEINNPALLAGNWSQLCATCKIVRPPRAKHCSTCDRCVEQFDHHCPWVSNCIGKSSKVRFFILSVNSIEQKGVGRKISLRYFFPVSFWKNKWDFFVFLVLEVSAMIITGGVTLSRVLTDPMAPSSFGAWLQYVGKEHVGAISFIIADFFLFFSVFALTFVQASQISRNTTTNEMANAMRYSYLRGPNGRFRNPYDHGCKKNCSDFLINGYNEDINIDELGNSEEGIGMTNIGRGSNFANGDSHSRSHSHSERTNGHHVINVNSSSFNHGHRHGHVNGHVHSAHCSHNNHGKARNESIPLGLGLGLGRNSIVASSS
;
A
#
# COMPACT_ATOMS: atom_id res chain seq x y z
N MET A 1 2.46 -37.94 -1.11
CA MET A 1 2.95 -36.83 -1.96
C MET A 1 3.12 -35.63 -1.04
N GLU A 2 4.34 -35.40 -0.54
CA GLU A 2 4.56 -34.40 0.52
C GLU A 2 4.16 -33.00 0.02
N MET A 3 3.47 -32.22 0.87
CA MET A 3 2.99 -30.86 0.59
C MET A 3 4.09 -29.93 0.01
N LEU A 4 5.37 -30.25 0.27
CA LEU A 4 6.52 -29.56 -0.30
C LEU A 4 6.61 -29.65 -1.80
N GLY A 5 6.37 -30.84 -2.37
CA GLY A 5 6.50 -31.06 -3.80
C GLY A 5 5.51 -30.17 -4.55
N ILE A 6 4.29 -30.04 -4.03
CA ILE A 6 3.25 -29.19 -4.60
C ILE A 6 3.66 -27.72 -4.53
N TYR A 7 4.22 -27.29 -3.40
CA TYR A 7 4.58 -25.89 -3.20
C TYR A 7 5.79 -25.45 -4.04
N ALA A 8 6.82 -26.29 -4.13
CA ALA A 8 7.95 -26.08 -5.02
C ALA A 8 7.53 -26.10 -6.50
N VAL A 9 6.66 -27.05 -6.89
CA VAL A 9 6.13 -27.12 -8.27
C VAL A 9 5.29 -25.90 -8.62
N ALA A 10 4.45 -25.42 -7.70
CA ALA A 10 3.66 -24.19 -7.92
C ALA A 10 4.58 -22.97 -8.12
N ALA A 11 5.64 -22.85 -7.31
CA ALA A 11 6.64 -21.79 -7.45
C ALA A 11 7.43 -21.89 -8.77
N TYR A 12 7.87 -23.10 -9.13
CA TYR A 12 8.56 -23.37 -10.39
C TYR A 12 7.68 -23.02 -11.60
N LYS A 13 6.42 -23.46 -11.61
CA LYS A 13 5.48 -23.19 -12.72
C LYS A 13 4.98 -21.75 -12.74
N GLY A 14 5.14 -20.99 -11.65
CA GLY A 14 4.71 -19.59 -11.57
C GLY A 14 3.24 -19.42 -11.20
N PHE A 15 2.62 -20.43 -10.60
CA PHE A 15 1.20 -20.40 -10.22
C PHE A 15 0.99 -19.57 -8.94
N ALA A 16 1.01 -18.25 -9.10
CA ALA A 16 0.96 -17.28 -8.01
C ALA A 16 -0.24 -17.46 -7.07
N ASP A 17 -1.40 -17.85 -7.61
CA ASP A 17 -2.61 -18.10 -6.81
C ASP A 17 -2.51 -19.37 -5.97
N CYS A 18 -1.95 -20.45 -6.53
CA CYS A 18 -1.65 -21.67 -5.77
C CYS A 18 -0.64 -21.36 -4.65
N ILE A 19 0.37 -20.54 -4.92
CA ILE A 19 1.34 -20.10 -3.91
C ILE A 19 0.64 -19.31 -2.79
N ARG A 20 -0.27 -18.40 -3.12
CA ARG A 20 -1.05 -17.63 -2.12
C ARG A 20 -1.89 -18.53 -1.23
N LEU A 21 -2.58 -19.51 -1.81
CA LEU A 21 -3.36 -20.49 -1.08
C LEU A 21 -2.49 -21.37 -0.19
N LEU A 22 -1.37 -21.89 -0.71
CA LEU A 22 -0.46 -22.75 0.07
C LEU A 22 0.16 -21.99 1.24
N LEU A 23 0.57 -20.73 1.04
CA LEU A 23 1.03 -19.86 2.13
C LEU A 23 -0.08 -19.61 3.17
N PHE A 24 -1.31 -19.49 2.71
CA PHE A 24 -2.47 -19.37 3.58
C PHE A 24 -2.68 -20.65 4.42
N LEU A 25 -2.43 -21.83 3.85
CA LEU A 25 -2.49 -23.14 4.51
C LEU A 25 -1.21 -23.51 5.29
N ASP A 26 -0.36 -22.53 5.63
CA ASP A 26 0.88 -22.74 6.39
C ASP A 26 1.92 -23.64 5.72
N ALA A 27 1.95 -23.67 4.38
CA ALA A 27 3.03 -24.34 3.65
C ALA A 27 4.39 -23.77 4.05
N HIS A 28 5.33 -24.67 4.39
CA HIS A 28 6.67 -24.28 4.83
C HIS A 28 7.49 -23.65 3.69
N ARG A 29 7.56 -22.32 3.70
CA ARG A 29 8.34 -21.46 2.79
C ARG A 29 9.85 -21.64 2.83
N GLY A 30 10.41 -21.99 3.98
CA GLY A 30 11.86 -22.20 4.14
C GLY A 30 12.31 -23.64 3.94
N ARG A 31 11.41 -24.60 3.67
CA ARG A 31 11.81 -26.00 3.54
C ARG A 31 12.57 -26.19 2.22
N GLN A 32 13.77 -26.74 2.35
CA GLN A 32 14.63 -27.07 1.21
C GLN A 32 14.34 -28.49 0.73
N ASP A 33 14.45 -28.72 -0.57
CA ASP A 33 14.45 -30.05 -1.15
C ASP A 33 15.84 -30.71 -1.06
N LYS A 34 16.04 -31.81 -1.79
CA LYS A 34 17.28 -32.58 -1.77
C LYS A 34 18.46 -31.80 -2.35
N GLU A 35 18.17 -30.83 -3.22
CA GLU A 35 19.12 -29.93 -3.87
C GLU A 35 19.41 -28.68 -3.01
N GLY A 36 18.82 -28.56 -1.82
CA GLY A 36 18.93 -27.38 -0.99
C GLY A 36 18.06 -26.22 -1.49
N CYS A 37 17.21 -26.43 -2.50
CA CYS A 37 16.39 -25.39 -3.10
C CYS A 37 15.10 -25.17 -2.30
N THR A 38 14.81 -23.91 -1.99
CA THR A 38 13.49 -23.48 -1.48
C THR A 38 12.54 -23.17 -2.65
N PRO A 39 11.21 -23.02 -2.42
CA PRO A 39 10.29 -22.55 -3.45
C PRO A 39 10.73 -21.23 -4.12
N LEU A 40 11.40 -20.34 -3.37
CA LEU A 40 11.93 -19.10 -3.93
C LEU A 40 13.09 -19.34 -4.91
N HIS A 41 13.95 -20.32 -4.66
CA HIS A 41 14.99 -20.74 -5.61
C HIS A 41 14.34 -21.19 -6.92
N TRP A 42 13.33 -22.06 -6.86
CA TRP A 42 12.63 -22.56 -8.04
C TRP A 42 11.92 -21.47 -8.85
N ALA A 43 11.25 -20.53 -8.19
CA ALA A 43 10.66 -19.37 -8.86
C ALA A 43 11.72 -18.50 -9.54
N ALA A 44 12.87 -18.31 -8.89
CA ALA A 44 14.00 -17.53 -9.40
C ALA A 44 14.69 -18.19 -10.59
N ILE A 45 14.94 -19.51 -10.52
CA ILE A 45 15.50 -20.32 -11.61
C ILE A 45 14.65 -20.24 -12.87
N ARG A 46 13.31 -20.16 -12.73
CA ARG A 46 12.40 -20.04 -13.87
C ARG A 46 12.18 -18.61 -14.35
N GLY A 47 12.65 -17.61 -13.60
CA GLY A 47 12.44 -16.20 -13.92
C GLY A 47 11.01 -15.71 -13.68
N ASN A 48 10.23 -16.42 -12.85
CA ASN A 48 8.84 -16.07 -12.57
C ASN A 48 8.74 -14.92 -11.56
N LEU A 49 8.77 -13.68 -12.04
CA LEU A 49 8.73 -12.47 -11.22
C LEU A 49 7.50 -12.41 -10.30
N GLU A 50 6.32 -12.84 -10.77
CA GLU A 50 5.11 -12.81 -9.93
C GLU A 50 5.20 -13.79 -8.77
N ALA A 51 5.66 -15.03 -9.00
CA ALA A 51 5.86 -16.02 -7.95
C ALA A 51 6.91 -15.54 -6.94
N CYS A 52 8.04 -15.00 -7.40
CA CYS A 52 9.03 -14.35 -6.54
C CYS A 52 8.39 -13.22 -5.73
N THR A 53 7.55 -12.39 -6.34
CA THR A 53 6.89 -11.27 -5.66
C THR A 53 5.97 -11.74 -4.54
N VAL A 54 5.16 -12.78 -4.77
CA VAL A 54 4.26 -13.34 -3.73
C VAL A 54 5.08 -13.93 -2.58
N LEU A 55 6.10 -14.73 -2.90
CA LEU A 55 6.95 -15.37 -1.90
C LEU A 55 7.72 -14.34 -1.05
N VAL A 56 8.27 -13.31 -1.68
CA VAL A 56 8.98 -12.22 -0.97
C VAL A 56 8.04 -11.38 -0.10
N GLN A 57 6.80 -11.15 -0.56
CA GLN A 57 5.82 -10.38 0.22
C GLN A 57 5.31 -11.12 1.46
N ALA A 58 5.22 -12.45 1.40
CA ALA A 58 4.87 -13.29 2.54
C ALA A 58 6.09 -13.70 3.40
N GLY A 59 7.29 -13.57 2.83
CA GLY A 59 8.55 -14.00 3.40
C GLY A 59 9.16 -13.00 4.38
N LYS A 60 10.22 -13.46 5.05
CA LYS A 60 11.11 -12.66 5.87
C LYS A 60 12.49 -12.61 5.23
N LYS A 61 13.38 -11.79 5.77
CA LYS A 61 14.76 -11.61 5.28
C LYS A 61 15.49 -12.94 5.15
N GLU A 62 15.27 -13.85 6.09
CA GLU A 62 15.97 -15.12 6.17
C GLU A 62 15.78 -15.97 4.89
N ASP A 63 14.62 -15.89 4.23
CA ASP A 63 14.36 -16.66 3.01
C ASP A 63 15.19 -16.21 1.81
N LEU A 64 15.56 -14.93 1.78
CA LEU A 64 16.29 -14.34 0.65
C LEU A 64 17.78 -14.70 0.67
N ILE A 65 18.27 -15.18 1.81
CA ILE A 65 19.68 -15.48 2.05
C ILE A 65 19.97 -16.97 2.17
N VAL A 66 18.92 -17.82 2.18
CA VAL A 66 19.10 -19.27 2.10
C VAL A 66 19.86 -19.59 0.81
N THR A 67 20.85 -20.47 0.91
CA THR A 67 21.62 -20.96 -0.23
C THR A 67 21.22 -22.39 -0.54
N ASP A 68 21.28 -22.76 -1.82
CA ASP A 68 21.21 -24.14 -2.25
C ASP A 68 22.49 -24.93 -1.91
N ASN A 69 22.55 -26.20 -2.30
CA ASN A 69 23.73 -27.05 -2.08
C ASN A 69 24.99 -26.57 -2.84
N THR A 70 24.85 -25.67 -3.82
CA THR A 70 25.97 -25.05 -4.53
C THR A 70 26.45 -23.76 -3.87
N GLY A 71 25.80 -23.33 -2.79
CA GLY A 71 26.10 -22.10 -2.07
C GLY A 71 25.49 -20.85 -2.71
N LEU A 72 24.56 -21.01 -3.65
CA LEU A 72 23.95 -19.89 -4.38
C LEU A 72 22.59 -19.51 -3.77
N THR A 73 22.38 -18.21 -3.60
CA THR A 73 21.09 -17.64 -3.20
C THR A 73 20.11 -17.57 -4.37
N PRO A 74 18.79 -17.40 -4.13
CA PRO A 74 17.81 -17.25 -5.21
C PRO A 74 18.14 -16.12 -6.19
N ALA A 75 18.68 -15.00 -5.69
CA ALA A 75 19.07 -13.87 -6.54
C ALA A 75 20.26 -14.20 -7.45
N GLN A 76 21.23 -14.97 -6.94
CA GLN A 76 22.39 -15.43 -7.72
C GLN A 76 21.96 -16.46 -8.77
N LEU A 77 21.12 -17.43 -8.41
CA LEU A 77 20.57 -18.38 -9.39
C LEU A 77 19.77 -17.70 -10.50
N ALA A 78 18.96 -16.68 -10.19
CA ALA A 78 18.30 -15.89 -11.21
C ALA A 78 19.31 -15.20 -12.14
N SER A 79 20.43 -14.71 -11.60
CA SER A 79 21.50 -14.10 -12.41
C SER A 79 22.17 -15.13 -13.32
N ASP A 80 22.51 -16.30 -12.79
CA ASP A 80 23.16 -17.39 -13.53
C ASP A 80 22.26 -17.94 -14.64
N LYS A 81 20.94 -17.92 -14.44
CA LYS A 81 19.95 -18.26 -15.46
C LYS A 81 19.57 -17.09 -16.39
N ASN A 82 20.30 -15.97 -16.32
CA ASN A 82 20.08 -14.75 -17.12
C ASN A 82 18.71 -14.06 -16.89
N HIS A 83 18.05 -14.33 -15.77
CA HIS A 83 16.82 -13.65 -15.35
C HIS A 83 17.12 -12.33 -14.61
N ARG A 84 17.72 -11.37 -15.34
CA ARG A 84 18.21 -10.08 -14.79
C ARG A 84 17.16 -9.32 -13.98
N GLN A 85 15.91 -9.29 -14.43
CA GLN A 85 14.83 -8.59 -13.73
C GLN A 85 14.52 -9.21 -12.37
N VAL A 86 14.51 -10.54 -12.27
CA VAL A 86 14.27 -11.27 -11.03
C VAL A 86 15.48 -11.14 -10.09
N ALA A 87 16.69 -11.28 -10.61
CA ALA A 87 17.92 -11.09 -9.84
C ALA A 87 17.98 -9.68 -9.22
N PHE A 88 17.67 -8.66 -10.02
CA PHE A 88 17.58 -7.27 -9.55
C PHE A 88 16.49 -7.09 -8.49
N PHE A 89 15.29 -7.62 -8.72
CA PHE A 89 14.18 -7.57 -7.77
C PHE A 89 14.54 -8.20 -6.42
N LEU A 90 15.08 -9.43 -6.43
CA LEU A 90 15.44 -10.16 -5.21
C LEU A 90 16.61 -9.49 -4.47
N GLY A 91 17.64 -9.03 -5.20
CA GLY A 91 18.76 -8.31 -4.62
C GLY A 91 18.34 -6.96 -4.03
N ASN A 92 17.37 -6.27 -4.64
CA ASN A 92 16.79 -5.06 -4.06
C ASN A 92 15.94 -5.36 -2.82
N ALA A 93 15.09 -6.40 -2.87
CA ALA A 93 14.28 -6.83 -1.74
C ALA A 93 15.15 -7.16 -0.51
N ARG A 94 16.28 -7.85 -0.72
CA ARG A 94 17.26 -8.14 0.33
C ARG A 94 17.82 -6.87 0.96
N ARG A 95 18.32 -5.93 0.14
CA ARG A 95 18.87 -4.64 0.61
C ARG A 95 17.86 -3.83 1.42
N LEU A 96 16.59 -3.85 1.02
CA LEU A 96 15.51 -3.18 1.74
C LEU A 96 15.23 -3.83 3.10
N LEU A 97 15.24 -5.16 3.18
CA LEU A 97 15.07 -5.88 4.44
C LEU A 97 16.31 -5.78 5.34
N ASP A 98 17.52 -5.68 4.79
CA ASP A 98 18.75 -5.43 5.55
C ASP A 98 18.68 -4.10 6.32
N LYS A 99 18.34 -3.01 5.62
CA LYS A 99 18.15 -1.68 6.24
C LYS A 99 17.07 -1.68 7.33
N ARG A 100 16.05 -2.53 7.21
CA ARG A 100 14.98 -2.68 8.21
C ARG A 100 15.49 -3.41 9.46
N CYS A 101 16.40 -4.38 9.34
CA CYS A 101 16.91 -5.19 10.44
C CYS A 101 18.10 -4.58 11.20
N ASP A 102 18.80 -3.58 10.65
CA ASP A 102 19.82 -2.77 11.36
C ASP A 102 19.22 -1.86 12.47
N GLY A 103 17.93 -2.05 12.77
CA GLY A 103 17.16 -1.37 13.81
C GLY A 103 17.60 -1.65 15.26
N ASN A 104 18.67 -2.43 15.48
CA ASN A 104 19.28 -2.62 16.81
C ASN A 104 20.28 -1.51 17.19
N SER A 105 20.60 -0.60 16.26
CA SER A 105 21.32 0.64 16.53
C SER A 105 20.48 1.62 17.38
N ARG A 106 21.11 2.56 18.10
CA ARG A 106 20.40 3.65 18.83
C ARG A 106 19.39 4.39 17.93
N LEU A 107 19.72 4.56 16.64
CA LEU A 107 18.87 5.19 15.63
C LEU A 107 17.63 4.32 15.28
N GLY A 108 17.78 3.00 15.30
CA GLY A 108 16.69 2.04 15.12
C GLY A 108 15.68 1.96 16.27
N LYS A 109 16.09 2.34 17.49
CA LYS A 109 15.17 2.51 18.61
C LYS A 109 14.38 3.82 18.51
N ILE A 110 14.99 4.89 17.99
CA ILE A 110 14.30 6.17 17.70
C ILE A 110 13.29 5.98 16.55
N SER A 111 13.61 5.18 15.53
CA SER A 111 12.66 4.89 14.44
C SER A 111 11.43 4.09 14.89
N LYS A 112 11.49 3.36 16.01
CA LYS A 112 10.32 2.73 16.66
C LYS A 112 9.46 3.72 17.45
N LEU A 113 10.00 4.86 17.87
CA LEU A 113 9.25 5.91 18.56
C LEU A 113 8.28 6.63 17.62
N GLY A 114 8.41 6.40 16.31
CA GLY A 114 7.66 7.10 15.28
C GLY A 114 8.16 8.53 15.10
N LEU A 115 7.98 9.10 13.90
CA LEU A 115 8.28 10.52 13.67
C LEU A 115 7.20 11.45 14.26
N ALA A 116 6.08 10.91 14.74
CA ALA A 116 4.95 11.71 15.20
C ALA A 116 5.26 12.59 16.41
N PRO A 117 5.92 12.11 17.48
CA PRO A 117 6.31 12.97 18.60
C PRO A 117 7.26 14.08 18.16
N ILE A 118 8.18 13.80 17.24
CA ILE A 118 9.14 14.80 16.72
C ILE A 118 8.39 15.89 15.96
N LEU A 119 7.50 15.49 15.04
CA LEU A 119 6.71 16.44 14.25
C LEU A 119 5.76 17.25 15.13
N TRP A 120 5.13 16.62 16.14
CA TRP A 120 4.32 17.32 17.14
C TRP A 120 5.12 18.39 17.88
N CYS A 121 6.33 18.06 18.32
CA CYS A 121 7.23 19.02 18.98
C CYS A 121 7.63 20.16 18.03
N ILE A 122 7.91 19.88 16.75
CA ILE A 122 8.23 20.92 15.77
C ILE A 122 7.04 21.88 15.58
N ILE A 123 5.83 21.37 15.39
CA ILE A 123 4.62 22.20 15.23
C ILE A 123 4.39 23.05 16.49
N PHE A 124 4.53 22.43 17.68
CA PHE A 124 4.40 23.14 18.95
C PHE A 124 5.45 24.26 19.10
N LEU A 125 6.71 23.99 18.76
CA LEU A 125 7.78 24.99 18.80
C LEU A 125 7.52 26.13 17.83
N LEU A 126 7.09 25.84 16.59
CA LEU A 126 6.72 26.86 15.61
C LEU A 126 5.57 27.74 16.11
N LEU A 127 4.57 27.14 16.75
CA LEU A 127 3.46 27.88 17.37
C LEU A 127 3.94 28.80 18.49
N VAL A 128 4.81 28.31 19.37
CA VAL A 128 5.39 29.13 20.45
C VAL A 128 6.25 30.25 19.89
N THR A 129 7.09 29.97 18.88
CA THR A 129 7.89 30.98 18.18
C THR A 129 7.00 32.06 17.56
N TYR A 130 5.90 31.67 16.91
CA TYR A 130 4.94 32.63 16.34
C TYR A 130 4.33 33.54 17.41
N ILE A 131 3.85 32.96 18.52
CA ILE A 131 3.25 33.73 19.61
C ILE A 131 4.28 34.71 20.21
N HIS A 132 5.47 34.22 20.55
CA HIS A 132 6.49 35.03 21.23
C HIS A 132 7.11 36.08 20.31
N SER A 133 7.47 35.70 19.08
CA SER A 133 8.26 36.53 18.17
C SER A 133 7.43 37.34 17.16
N VAL A 134 6.12 37.14 17.08
CA VAL A 134 5.24 37.89 16.15
C VAL A 134 4.09 38.58 16.87
N ILE A 135 3.37 37.86 17.74
CA ILE A 135 2.21 38.40 18.46
C ILE A 135 2.65 39.28 19.63
N LEU A 136 3.52 38.74 20.50
CA LEU A 136 3.98 39.39 21.72
C LEU A 136 5.25 40.24 21.52
N ALA A 137 5.78 40.28 20.31
CA ALA A 137 6.99 41.02 19.97
C ALA A 137 6.83 42.52 20.26
N THR A 138 7.65 43.02 21.19
CA THR A 138 7.65 44.43 21.61
C THR A 138 8.40 45.34 20.64
N ASN A 139 9.28 44.76 19.83
CA ASN A 139 10.12 45.43 18.83
C ASN A 139 9.45 45.56 17.46
N LEU A 140 8.26 44.99 17.26
CA LEU A 140 7.44 45.17 16.05
C LEU A 140 6.33 46.19 16.31
N PRO A 141 5.68 46.74 15.26
CA PRO A 141 4.54 47.66 15.42
C PRO A 141 3.45 47.12 16.36
N LYS A 142 2.52 47.93 16.86
CA LYS A 142 1.39 47.35 17.61
C LYS A 142 0.40 46.67 16.65
N LEU A 143 -0.14 45.52 17.03
CA LEU A 143 -1.21 44.86 16.30
C LEU A 143 -2.46 45.74 16.29
N THR A 144 -3.03 45.96 15.11
CA THR A 144 -4.37 46.52 14.97
C THR A 144 -5.41 45.46 15.37
N ALA A 145 -6.64 45.87 15.70
CA ALA A 145 -7.69 44.90 16.06
C ALA A 145 -7.88 43.83 14.96
N ALA A 146 -7.91 44.22 13.69
CA ALA A 146 -8.06 43.29 12.56
C ALA A 146 -6.87 42.32 12.42
N THR A 147 -5.64 42.82 12.47
CA THR A 147 -4.45 41.97 12.36
C THR A 147 -4.26 41.07 13.59
N GLY A 148 -4.65 41.55 14.77
CA GLY A 148 -4.70 40.76 16.00
C GLY A 148 -5.70 39.61 15.93
N LEU A 149 -6.91 39.87 15.42
CA LEU A 149 -7.91 38.81 15.21
C LEU A 149 -7.41 37.73 14.24
N LEU A 150 -6.80 38.14 13.12
CA LEU A 150 -6.18 37.19 12.18
C LEU A 150 -5.04 36.40 12.82
N ALA A 151 -4.19 37.05 13.61
CA ALA A 151 -3.08 36.38 14.29
C ALA A 151 -3.57 35.28 15.25
N TRP A 152 -4.57 35.60 16.07
CA TRP A 152 -5.17 34.63 17.00
C TRP A 152 -6.00 33.56 16.29
N LEU A 153 -6.60 33.87 15.14
CA LEU A 153 -7.22 32.84 14.28
C LEU A 153 -6.16 31.84 13.78
N GLY A 154 -4.98 32.31 13.38
CA GLY A 154 -3.86 31.43 13.01
C GLY A 154 -3.46 30.49 14.15
N VAL A 155 -3.34 31.02 15.38
CA VAL A 155 -3.09 30.21 16.59
C VAL A 155 -4.19 29.18 16.84
N LEU A 156 -5.46 29.58 16.71
CA LEU A 156 -6.59 28.66 16.86
C LEU A 156 -6.55 27.53 15.82
N LEU A 157 -6.30 27.85 14.55
CA LEU A 157 -6.23 26.84 13.49
C LEU A 157 -5.05 25.87 13.71
N ALA A 158 -3.87 26.37 14.06
CA ALA A 158 -2.70 25.55 14.35
C ALA A 158 -2.89 24.67 15.60
N THR A 159 -3.53 25.18 16.66
CA THR A 159 -3.82 24.38 17.87
C THR A 159 -4.84 23.27 17.61
N VAL A 160 -5.90 23.56 16.85
CA VAL A 160 -6.85 22.53 16.41
C VAL A 160 -6.18 21.54 15.46
N GLY A 161 -5.32 22.01 14.55
CA GLY A 161 -4.50 21.18 13.67
C GLY A 161 -3.61 20.21 14.45
N LEU A 162 -2.89 20.70 15.47
CA LEU A 162 -2.07 19.88 16.36
C LEU A 162 -2.90 18.81 17.12
N ALA A 163 -4.12 19.14 17.53
CA ALA A 163 -5.04 18.17 18.14
C ALA A 163 -5.50 17.10 17.12
N MET A 164 -5.79 17.49 15.87
CA MET A 164 -6.13 16.56 14.79
C MET A 164 -4.94 15.67 14.42
N PHE A 165 -3.72 16.20 14.40
CA PHE A 165 -2.50 15.42 14.22
C PHE A 165 -2.35 14.33 15.27
N TYR A 166 -2.53 14.68 16.55
CA TYR A 166 -2.49 13.72 17.66
C TYR A 166 -3.57 12.63 17.53
N ARG A 167 -4.79 13.02 17.11
CA ARG A 167 -5.86 12.06 16.83
C ARG A 167 -5.48 11.12 15.68
N CYS A 168 -4.95 11.66 14.59
CA CYS A 168 -4.51 10.87 13.44
C CYS A 168 -3.40 9.86 13.83
N SER A 169 -2.43 10.27 14.65
CA SER A 169 -1.33 9.40 15.07
C SER A 169 -1.77 8.31 16.05
N SER A 170 -2.79 8.56 16.87
CA SER A 170 -3.18 7.64 17.96
C SER A 170 -4.37 6.75 17.64
N LYS A 171 -5.18 7.09 16.63
CA LYS A 171 -6.44 6.42 16.34
C LYS A 171 -6.26 5.13 15.56
N ASP A 172 -7.17 4.18 15.79
CA ASP A 172 -7.21 2.95 15.00
C ASP A 172 -7.50 3.27 13.53
N PRO A 173 -6.57 2.94 12.60
CA PRO A 173 -6.69 3.27 11.19
C PRO A 173 -7.68 2.37 10.44
N GLY A 174 -8.32 1.42 11.11
CA GLY A 174 -9.18 0.42 10.46
C GLY A 174 -8.61 -0.99 10.55
N PHE A 175 -7.92 -1.33 11.63
CA PHE A 175 -7.35 -2.66 11.74
C PHE A 175 -8.43 -3.73 11.83
N ILE A 176 -8.39 -4.67 10.88
CA ILE A 176 -9.27 -5.82 10.85
C ILE A 176 -8.90 -6.72 12.04
N ARG A 177 -9.91 -7.16 12.80
CA ARG A 177 -9.74 -8.07 13.94
C ARG A 177 -9.94 -9.50 13.45
N LEU A 178 -9.12 -10.44 13.94
CA LEU A 178 -9.53 -11.85 13.93
C LEU A 178 -10.70 -11.99 14.91
N ASN A 179 -11.79 -12.60 14.46
CA ASN A 179 -12.79 -13.13 15.39
C ASN A 179 -12.19 -14.34 16.10
N LYS A 180 -11.86 -14.20 17.39
CA LYS A 180 -11.46 -15.32 18.25
C LYS A 180 -12.57 -16.35 18.46
N SER A 181 -13.82 -16.01 18.14
CA SER A 181 -14.97 -16.92 18.24
C SER A 181 -14.90 -18.08 17.26
N ASP A 182 -14.28 -17.89 16.09
CA ASP A 182 -14.06 -18.99 15.13
C ASP A 182 -12.96 -19.95 15.61
N THR A 183 -12.04 -19.47 16.46
CA THR A 183 -10.97 -20.30 17.01
C THR A 183 -11.44 -21.22 18.15
N GLN A 184 -12.56 -20.89 18.82
CA GLN A 184 -13.13 -21.76 19.86
C GLN A 184 -14.01 -22.88 19.31
N ASN A 185 -14.56 -22.73 18.09
CA ASN A 185 -15.21 -23.82 17.34
C ASN A 185 -14.23 -24.65 16.50
N MET A 186 -12.93 -24.35 16.56
CA MET A 186 -11.86 -25.12 15.89
C MET A 186 -11.21 -26.17 16.82
N LYS A 187 -11.90 -26.57 17.88
CA LYS A 187 -11.65 -27.90 18.45
C LYS A 187 -12.48 -28.89 17.63
N ASP A 188 -11.75 -29.81 17.02
CA ASP A 188 -12.20 -31.08 16.43
C ASP A 188 -12.43 -31.03 14.89
N ASP A 189 -11.37 -31.39 14.18
CA ASP A 189 -11.35 -32.19 12.94
C ASP A 189 -11.99 -31.72 11.62
N GLU A 190 -12.45 -30.47 11.46
CA GLU A 190 -12.76 -29.93 10.11
C GLU A 190 -11.62 -29.07 9.53
N PRO A 191 -11.16 -29.35 8.28
CA PRO A 191 -10.07 -28.60 7.68
C PRO A 191 -10.52 -27.16 7.38
N LEU A 192 -9.69 -26.18 7.78
CA LEU A 192 -9.75 -24.75 7.46
C LEU A 192 -10.23 -24.44 6.02
N LEU A 193 -9.95 -25.35 5.09
CA LEU A 193 -10.45 -25.35 3.71
C LEU A 193 -11.96 -25.12 3.58
N LYS A 194 -12.80 -25.76 4.41
CA LYS A 194 -14.24 -25.83 4.15
C LYS A 194 -14.98 -24.54 4.55
N ILE A 195 -14.51 -23.88 5.61
CA ILE A 195 -15.10 -22.65 6.14
C ILE A 195 -14.73 -21.44 5.26
N GLU A 196 -13.55 -21.44 4.66
CA GLU A 196 -13.05 -20.31 3.87
C GLU A 196 -13.38 -20.39 2.37
N ILE A 197 -13.43 -21.59 1.78
CA ILE A 197 -13.78 -21.76 0.35
C ILE A 197 -15.22 -21.32 0.05
N ASN A 198 -16.11 -21.28 1.04
CA ASN A 198 -17.47 -20.77 0.87
C ASN A 198 -17.54 -19.23 0.72
N ASN A 199 -16.41 -18.53 0.77
CA ASN A 199 -16.38 -17.10 0.49
C ASN A 199 -16.60 -16.84 -1.00
N PRO A 200 -17.61 -16.02 -1.40
CA PRO A 200 -17.95 -15.79 -2.81
C PRO A 200 -16.78 -15.21 -3.60
N ALA A 201 -15.90 -14.44 -2.96
CA ALA A 201 -14.75 -13.87 -3.65
C ALA A 201 -13.65 -14.93 -3.93
N LEU A 202 -13.48 -15.92 -3.05
CA LEU A 202 -12.58 -17.05 -3.32
C LEU A 202 -13.16 -17.99 -4.37
N LEU A 203 -14.48 -18.21 -4.38
CA LEU A 203 -15.18 -18.95 -5.44
C LEU A 203 -15.04 -18.27 -6.80
N ALA A 204 -15.03 -16.94 -6.83
CA ALA A 204 -14.75 -16.14 -8.02
C ALA A 204 -13.26 -16.13 -8.43
N GLY A 205 -12.38 -16.85 -7.72
CA GLY A 205 -10.95 -16.94 -8.02
C GLY A 205 -10.12 -15.74 -7.55
N ASN A 206 -10.63 -14.89 -6.65
CA ASN A 206 -9.89 -13.73 -6.13
C ASN A 206 -8.92 -14.08 -5.00
N TRP A 207 -8.00 -15.02 -5.23
CA TRP A 207 -6.99 -15.48 -4.27
C TRP A 207 -6.07 -14.36 -3.75
N SER A 208 -5.99 -13.24 -4.47
CA SER A 208 -5.26 -12.04 -4.05
C SER A 208 -5.81 -11.37 -2.78
N GLN A 209 -7.01 -11.72 -2.30
CA GLN A 209 -7.58 -11.25 -1.03
C GLN A 209 -7.09 -12.01 0.19
N LEU A 210 -6.55 -13.22 0.02
CA LEU A 210 -5.96 -13.97 1.13
C LEU A 210 -4.82 -13.18 1.76
N CYS A 211 -4.79 -13.15 3.09
CA CYS A 211 -3.64 -12.66 3.85
C CYS A 211 -3.03 -13.83 4.62
N ALA A 212 -1.88 -14.32 4.15
CA ALA A 212 -1.18 -15.43 4.81
C ALA A 212 -0.68 -15.06 6.22
N THR A 213 -0.34 -13.78 6.46
CA THR A 213 0.14 -13.31 7.77
C THR A 213 -0.98 -13.23 8.80
N CYS A 214 -2.12 -12.64 8.43
CA CYS A 214 -3.25 -12.44 9.34
C CYS A 214 -4.25 -13.60 9.32
N LYS A 215 -4.11 -14.59 8.42
CA LYS A 215 -5.05 -15.72 8.25
C LYS A 215 -6.51 -15.26 8.13
N ILE A 216 -6.74 -14.31 7.22
CA ILE A 216 -8.08 -13.82 6.88
C ILE A 216 -8.25 -13.66 5.37
N VAL A 217 -9.51 -13.73 4.91
CA VAL A 217 -9.92 -13.21 3.61
C VAL A 217 -10.15 -11.70 3.75
N ARG A 218 -9.32 -10.89 3.10
CA ARG A 218 -9.44 -9.43 3.20
C ARG A 218 -10.68 -8.94 2.45
N PRO A 219 -11.46 -8.01 3.01
CA PRO A 219 -12.51 -7.34 2.26
C PRO A 219 -11.91 -6.56 1.07
N PRO A 220 -12.74 -6.16 0.10
CA PRO A 220 -12.31 -5.28 -0.98
C PRO A 220 -11.51 -4.08 -0.46
N ARG A 221 -10.50 -3.66 -1.24
CA ARG A 221 -9.61 -2.52 -0.93
C ARG A 221 -8.76 -2.63 0.34
N ALA A 222 -8.93 -3.65 1.19
CA ALA A 222 -8.07 -3.86 2.37
C ALA A 222 -6.70 -4.45 2.00
N LYS A 223 -5.65 -4.03 2.72
CA LYS A 223 -4.26 -4.49 2.52
C LYS A 223 -3.58 -4.77 3.85
N HIS A 224 -2.59 -5.65 3.83
CA HIS A 224 -1.72 -5.90 4.96
C HIS A 224 -0.60 -4.85 5.00
N CYS A 225 -0.48 -4.15 6.13
CA CYS A 225 0.65 -3.25 6.37
C CYS A 225 1.76 -4.02 7.10
N SER A 226 2.91 -4.22 6.44
CA SER A 226 4.05 -4.94 7.03
C SER A 226 4.80 -4.15 8.11
N THR A 227 4.48 -2.87 8.31
CA THR A 227 5.02 -2.06 9.41
C THR A 227 4.17 -2.20 10.67
N CYS A 228 2.84 -2.20 10.52
CA CYS A 228 1.90 -2.42 11.62
C CYS A 228 1.61 -3.90 11.89
N ASP A 229 2.06 -4.79 11.01
CA ASP A 229 1.83 -6.24 11.01
C ASP A 229 0.34 -6.63 11.10
N ARG A 230 -0.53 -5.83 10.46
CA ARG A 230 -1.99 -5.98 10.51
C ARG A 230 -2.63 -5.58 9.20
N CYS A 231 -3.76 -6.21 8.87
CA CYS A 231 -4.61 -5.76 7.78
C CYS A 231 -5.40 -4.51 8.16
N VAL A 232 -5.44 -3.55 7.24
CA VAL A 232 -6.14 -2.27 7.38
C VAL A 232 -7.22 -2.19 6.30
N GLU A 233 -8.44 -1.87 6.71
CA GLU A 233 -9.57 -1.62 5.82
C GLU A 233 -9.32 -0.37 4.97
N GLN A 234 -9.58 -0.48 3.66
CA GLN A 234 -9.37 0.59 2.67
C GLN A 234 -8.02 1.31 2.87
N PHE A 235 -6.96 0.51 2.89
CA PHE A 235 -5.61 0.95 3.19
C PHE A 235 -5.13 1.99 2.16
N ASP A 236 -4.79 3.20 2.64
CA ASP A 236 -4.26 4.25 1.79
C ASP A 236 -2.75 4.19 1.69
N HIS A 237 -2.08 4.30 2.84
CA HIS A 237 -0.65 4.12 3.00
C HIS A 237 -0.29 4.00 4.48
N HIS A 238 0.95 3.60 4.76
CA HIS A 238 1.55 3.80 6.07
C HIS A 238 2.31 5.12 6.05
N CYS A 239 1.98 6.05 6.95
CA CYS A 239 2.60 7.36 7.00
C CYS A 239 3.62 7.42 8.15
N PRO A 240 4.93 7.52 7.85
CA PRO A 240 5.96 7.60 8.88
C PRO A 240 5.80 8.84 9.78
N TRP A 241 5.40 9.97 9.19
CA TRP A 241 5.25 11.27 9.86
C TRP A 241 4.20 11.26 10.97
N VAL A 242 3.06 10.60 10.74
CA VAL A 242 2.03 10.39 11.77
C VAL A 242 2.26 9.10 12.56
N SER A 243 3.24 8.29 12.15
CA SER A 243 3.61 7.02 12.79
C SER A 243 2.45 6.02 12.90
N ASN A 244 1.57 6.06 11.90
CA ASN A 244 0.37 5.24 11.86
C ASN A 244 -0.03 4.96 10.40
N CYS A 245 -0.88 3.96 10.20
CA CYS A 245 -1.53 3.78 8.90
C CYS A 245 -2.59 4.86 8.69
N ILE A 246 -2.80 5.21 7.42
CA ILE A 246 -3.96 5.98 6.97
C ILE A 246 -4.91 5.00 6.28
N GLY A 247 -6.13 4.90 6.80
CA GLY A 247 -7.13 3.93 6.33
C GLY A 247 -8.54 4.28 6.80
N LYS A 248 -9.50 3.41 6.47
CA LYS A 248 -10.90 3.54 6.89
C LYS A 248 -11.07 2.97 8.30
N SER A 249 -11.28 3.86 9.27
CA SER A 249 -11.71 3.45 10.61
C SER A 249 -13.22 3.23 10.60
N SER A 250 -13.68 1.99 10.80
CA SER A 250 -15.10 1.62 10.80
C SER A 250 -15.70 1.44 12.21
N LYS A 251 -15.00 1.89 13.27
CA LYS A 251 -15.49 1.68 14.64
C LYS A 251 -16.43 2.80 15.10
N VAL A 252 -17.73 2.49 15.18
CA VAL A 252 -18.71 3.26 15.95
C VAL A 252 -18.40 3.12 17.45
N ARG A 253 -17.86 4.16 18.10
CA ARG A 253 -17.81 4.25 19.57
C ARG A 253 -18.89 5.20 20.09
N PHE A 254 -19.95 4.64 20.68
CA PHE A 254 -20.89 5.44 21.45
C PHE A 254 -20.22 5.91 22.75
N PHE A 255 -20.06 7.22 22.94
CA PHE A 255 -19.68 7.80 24.22
C PHE A 255 -20.96 8.18 24.96
N ILE A 256 -21.17 7.63 26.17
CA ILE A 256 -22.28 8.03 27.05
C ILE A 256 -21.78 9.15 27.95
N LEU A 257 -22.17 10.40 27.66
CA LEU A 257 -22.04 11.49 28.62
C LEU A 257 -23.28 11.48 29.52
N SER A 258 -23.10 11.02 30.76
CA SER A 258 -24.14 11.10 31.78
C SER A 258 -24.01 12.47 32.46
N VAL A 259 -24.83 13.45 32.06
CA VAL A 259 -24.94 14.71 32.81
C VAL A 259 -25.90 14.48 33.96
N ASN A 260 -25.38 14.38 35.19
CA ASN A 260 -26.21 14.46 36.38
C ASN A 260 -26.51 15.95 36.62
N SER A 261 -27.76 16.35 36.42
CA SER A 261 -28.20 17.70 36.81
C SER A 261 -28.05 17.87 38.33
N ILE A 262 -27.42 18.96 38.77
CA ILE A 262 -27.32 19.32 40.19
C ILE A 262 -28.70 19.81 40.61
N GLU A 263 -29.40 19.02 41.41
CA GLU A 263 -30.74 19.33 41.91
C GLU A 263 -30.64 20.33 43.08
N GLN A 264 -31.23 21.52 42.93
CA GLN A 264 -31.59 22.35 44.07
C GLN A 264 -32.72 21.67 44.85
N LYS A 265 -32.59 21.63 46.17
CA LYS A 265 -33.51 20.96 47.09
C LYS A 265 -34.93 21.51 46.96
N GLY A 266 -35.86 20.73 46.41
CA GLY A 266 -37.29 21.05 46.45
C GLY A 266 -38.12 20.19 45.51
N VAL A 267 -38.54 19.02 45.98
CA VAL A 267 -39.71 18.23 45.51
C VAL A 267 -39.89 18.11 43.98
N GLY A 268 -39.39 17.02 43.37
CA GLY A 268 -39.95 16.54 42.11
C GLY A 268 -39.01 15.70 41.23
N ARG A 269 -39.26 14.37 41.19
CA ARG A 269 -38.76 13.34 40.24
C ARG A 269 -37.43 13.63 39.51
N LYS A 270 -36.39 12.84 39.84
CA LYS A 270 -35.16 12.71 39.04
C LYS A 270 -35.48 12.30 37.60
N ILE A 271 -35.37 13.24 36.66
CA ILE A 271 -35.34 12.94 35.22
C ILE A 271 -33.88 12.82 34.81
N SER A 272 -33.40 11.59 34.59
CA SER A 272 -32.09 11.35 33.98
C SER A 272 -32.25 11.38 32.46
N LEU A 273 -31.92 12.50 31.83
CA LEU A 273 -31.84 12.61 30.38
C LEU A 273 -30.49 12.01 29.91
N ARG A 274 -30.53 10.80 29.36
CA ARG A 274 -29.40 10.24 28.61
C ARG A 274 -29.37 10.86 27.22
N TYR A 275 -28.47 11.81 26.99
CA TYR A 275 -28.17 12.29 25.65
C TYR A 275 -27.23 11.29 24.96
N PHE A 276 -27.73 10.61 23.93
CA PHE A 276 -26.88 9.86 23.01
C PHE A 276 -26.26 10.85 22.02
N PHE A 277 -25.04 11.30 22.29
CA PHE A 277 -24.23 11.92 21.25
C PHE A 277 -23.50 10.82 20.49
N PRO A 278 -23.75 10.60 19.18
CA PRO A 278 -22.88 9.79 18.37
C PRO A 278 -21.54 10.52 18.20
N VAL A 279 -20.60 10.34 19.14
CA VAL A 279 -19.24 10.95 19.06
C VAL A 279 -18.33 10.17 18.09
N SER A 280 -18.88 9.30 17.25
CA SER A 280 -18.13 8.41 16.37
C SER A 280 -18.32 8.68 14.90
N PHE A 281 -18.30 9.94 14.51
CA PHE A 281 -18.42 10.30 13.11
C PHE A 281 -17.09 10.28 12.36
N TRP A 282 -15.98 10.43 13.08
CA TRP A 282 -14.72 10.80 12.44
C TRP A 282 -13.84 9.56 12.20
N LYS A 283 -13.31 9.42 10.99
CA LYS A 283 -12.47 8.30 10.54
C LYS A 283 -11.01 8.75 10.38
N ASN A 284 -10.04 7.85 10.49
CA ASN A 284 -8.62 8.22 10.54
C ASN A 284 -8.13 9.00 9.31
N LYS A 285 -8.52 8.62 8.08
CA LYS A 285 -8.23 9.40 6.85
C LYS A 285 -8.88 10.80 6.86
N TRP A 286 -10.04 10.96 7.47
CA TRP A 286 -10.69 12.26 7.62
C TRP A 286 -9.92 13.16 8.57
N ASP A 287 -9.53 12.63 9.75
CA ASP A 287 -8.69 13.37 10.71
C ASP A 287 -7.37 13.83 10.03
N PHE A 288 -6.75 12.98 9.20
CA PHE A 288 -5.55 13.32 8.42
C PHE A 288 -5.79 14.43 7.41
N PHE A 289 -6.86 14.36 6.61
CA PHE A 289 -7.15 15.38 5.60
C PHE A 289 -7.50 16.74 6.23
N VAL A 290 -8.29 16.74 7.30
CA VAL A 290 -8.65 17.96 8.03
C VAL A 290 -7.44 18.59 8.69
N PHE A 291 -6.53 17.80 9.26
CA PHE A 291 -5.23 18.28 9.73
C PHE A 291 -4.50 19.05 8.61
N LEU A 292 -4.35 18.46 7.43
CA LEU A 292 -3.66 19.12 6.31
C LEU A 292 -4.29 20.46 5.91
N VAL A 293 -5.63 20.50 5.82
CA VAL A 293 -6.37 21.73 5.46
C VAL A 293 -6.21 22.82 6.53
N LEU A 294 -6.30 22.45 7.82
CA LEU A 294 -6.12 23.38 8.94
C LEU A 294 -4.70 23.94 8.96
N GLU A 295 -3.68 23.11 8.76
CA GLU A 295 -2.28 23.57 8.73
C GLU A 295 -2.00 24.49 7.55
N VAL A 296 -2.48 24.16 6.33
CA VAL A 296 -2.33 25.07 5.18
C VAL A 296 -2.99 26.42 5.45
N SER A 297 -4.19 26.42 6.03
CA SER A 297 -4.91 27.64 6.38
C SER A 297 -4.17 28.44 7.46
N ALA A 298 -3.65 27.75 8.48
CA ALA A 298 -2.85 28.36 9.54
C ALA A 298 -1.59 29.02 8.96
N MET A 299 -0.78 28.29 8.17
CA MET A 299 0.45 28.81 7.56
C MET A 299 0.21 30.03 6.67
N ILE A 300 -0.85 30.04 5.85
CA ILE A 300 -1.21 31.22 5.05
C ILE A 300 -1.48 32.44 5.95
N ILE A 301 -2.27 32.26 7.02
CA ILE A 301 -2.64 33.35 7.93
C ILE A 301 -1.42 33.81 8.74
N THR A 302 -0.70 32.88 9.36
CA THR A 302 0.46 33.20 10.22
C THR A 302 1.62 33.76 9.42
N GLY A 303 1.90 33.22 8.24
CA GLY A 303 2.89 33.75 7.30
C GLY A 303 2.51 35.15 6.81
N GLY A 304 1.26 35.36 6.42
CA GLY A 304 0.74 36.67 5.99
C GLY A 304 0.79 37.73 7.10
N VAL A 305 0.39 37.38 8.32
CA VAL A 305 0.52 38.27 9.49
C VAL A 305 1.98 38.58 9.75
N THR A 306 2.86 37.57 9.81
CA THR A 306 4.29 37.80 10.10
C THR A 306 4.93 38.71 9.06
N LEU A 307 4.67 38.45 7.78
CA LEU A 307 5.19 39.26 6.68
C LEU A 307 4.68 40.71 6.77
N SER A 308 3.37 40.90 6.99
CA SER A 308 2.80 42.24 7.16
C SER A 308 3.45 43.01 8.31
N ARG A 309 3.70 42.34 9.45
CA ARG A 309 4.29 42.96 10.64
C ARG A 309 5.73 43.41 10.41
N VAL A 310 6.52 42.58 9.73
CA VAL A 310 7.92 42.88 9.41
C VAL A 310 8.02 43.96 8.32
N LEU A 311 7.15 43.93 7.31
CA LEU A 311 7.17 44.92 6.23
C LEU A 311 6.66 46.30 6.65
N THR A 312 5.87 46.39 7.72
CA THR A 312 5.32 47.65 8.25
C THR A 312 6.11 48.21 9.43
N ASP A 313 7.29 47.64 9.73
CA ASP A 313 8.17 48.15 10.76
C ASP A 313 8.71 49.54 10.38
N PRO A 314 8.40 50.60 11.16
CA PRO A 314 8.82 51.97 10.84
C PRO A 314 10.33 52.18 10.96
N MET A 315 11.06 51.30 11.66
CA MET A 315 12.52 51.37 11.82
C MET A 315 13.26 50.63 10.71
N ALA A 316 12.54 49.94 9.83
CA ALA A 316 13.13 49.16 8.77
C ALA A 316 13.74 50.06 7.65
N PRO A 317 14.98 49.79 7.21
CA PRO A 317 15.59 50.49 6.08
C PRO A 317 14.79 50.29 4.78
N SER A 318 14.81 51.29 3.89
CA SER A 318 14.08 51.24 2.61
C SER A 318 14.73 50.38 1.53
N SER A 319 16.05 50.16 1.60
CA SER A 319 16.75 49.31 0.64
C SER A 319 16.65 47.83 1.04
N PHE A 320 16.36 46.96 0.07
CA PHE A 320 16.14 45.53 0.32
C PHE A 320 17.30 44.84 1.06
N GLY A 321 18.55 45.15 0.68
CA GLY A 321 19.73 44.55 1.31
C GLY A 321 19.91 44.96 2.76
N ALA A 322 19.70 46.25 3.09
CA ALA A 322 19.79 46.74 4.46
C ALA A 322 18.59 46.26 5.29
N TRP A 323 17.39 46.21 4.69
CA TRP A 323 16.20 45.61 5.30
C TRP A 323 16.45 44.15 5.69
N LEU A 324 16.99 43.33 4.80
CA LEU A 324 17.21 41.92 5.06
C LEU A 324 18.20 41.71 6.23
N GLN A 325 19.27 42.51 6.29
CA GLN A 325 20.22 42.49 7.40
C GLN A 325 19.61 42.98 8.71
N TYR A 326 18.79 44.04 8.65
CA TYR A 326 18.09 44.60 9.81
C TYR A 326 17.13 43.57 10.41
N VAL A 327 16.22 43.02 9.61
CA VAL A 327 15.25 42.03 10.08
C VAL A 327 15.95 40.74 10.54
N GLY A 328 17.02 40.33 9.87
CA GLY A 328 17.83 39.17 10.29
C GLY A 328 18.54 39.34 11.64
N LYS A 329 18.69 40.57 12.14
CA LYS A 329 19.30 40.87 13.45
C LYS A 329 18.25 41.20 14.51
N GLU A 330 17.31 42.08 14.17
CA GLU A 330 16.31 42.59 15.11
C GLU A 330 15.12 41.65 15.26
N HIS A 331 14.79 40.87 14.23
CA HIS A 331 13.57 40.04 14.18
C HIS A 331 13.88 38.56 13.88
N VAL A 332 14.94 38.03 14.49
CA VAL A 332 15.44 36.65 14.27
C VAL A 332 14.33 35.60 14.35
N GLY A 333 13.46 35.69 15.36
CA GLY A 333 12.37 34.72 15.57
C GLY A 333 11.29 34.79 14.48
N ALA A 334 10.91 35.99 14.05
CA ALA A 334 9.92 36.19 12.99
C ALA A 334 10.45 35.71 11.62
N ILE A 335 11.72 35.96 11.32
CA ILE A 335 12.36 35.46 10.09
C ILE A 335 12.54 33.95 10.12
N SER A 336 12.98 33.39 11.25
CA SER A 336 13.09 31.94 11.42
C SER A 336 11.74 31.26 11.21
N PHE A 337 10.67 31.87 11.73
CA PHE A 337 9.30 31.41 11.51
C PHE A 337 8.90 31.47 10.02
N ILE A 338 9.06 32.62 9.35
CA ILE A 338 8.73 32.77 7.92
C ILE A 338 9.49 31.75 7.05
N ILE A 339 10.78 31.55 7.32
CA ILE A 339 11.59 30.60 6.56
C ILE A 339 11.05 29.17 6.74
N ALA A 340 10.79 28.77 7.99
CA ALA A 340 10.22 27.44 8.27
C ALA A 340 8.83 27.26 7.63
N ASP A 341 7.96 28.26 7.78
CA ASP A 341 6.61 28.31 7.24
C ASP A 341 6.63 28.17 5.70
N PHE A 342 7.51 28.90 5.01
CA PHE A 342 7.68 28.82 3.56
C PHE A 342 8.03 27.41 3.06
N PHE A 343 9.01 26.75 3.68
CA PHE A 343 9.44 25.41 3.26
C PHE A 343 8.38 24.34 3.55
N LEU A 344 7.69 24.45 4.69
CA LEU A 344 6.61 23.53 5.06
C LEU A 344 5.38 23.74 4.17
N PHE A 345 5.05 24.99 3.85
CA PHE A 345 3.87 25.35 3.08
C PHE A 345 3.77 24.60 1.75
N PHE A 346 4.79 24.65 0.89
CA PHE A 346 4.70 23.99 -0.43
C PHE A 346 4.53 22.48 -0.31
N SER A 347 5.24 21.86 0.63
CA SER A 347 5.21 20.41 0.85
C SER A 347 3.83 19.95 1.32
N VAL A 348 3.27 20.65 2.30
CA VAL A 348 1.95 20.32 2.88
C VAL A 348 0.82 20.72 1.92
N PHE A 349 0.95 21.85 1.22
CA PHE A 349 -0.02 22.28 0.20
C PHE A 349 -0.14 21.26 -0.94
N ALA A 350 0.99 20.81 -1.49
CA ALA A 350 1.00 19.78 -2.53
C ALA A 350 0.38 18.47 -2.03
N LEU A 351 0.71 18.05 -0.80
CA LEU A 351 0.11 16.87 -0.19
C LEU A 351 -1.41 17.02 -0.01
N THR A 352 -1.87 18.19 0.44
CA THR A 352 -3.29 18.51 0.60
C THR A 352 -4.03 18.42 -0.72
N PHE A 353 -3.45 18.98 -1.79
CA PHE A 353 -4.02 18.93 -3.13
C PHE A 353 -4.11 17.50 -3.67
N VAL A 354 -3.06 16.70 -3.50
CA VAL A 354 -3.07 15.29 -3.90
C VAL A 354 -4.15 14.51 -3.15
N GLN A 355 -4.26 14.70 -1.83
CA GLN A 355 -5.28 14.03 -1.02
C GLN A 355 -6.69 14.48 -1.43
N ALA A 356 -6.91 15.78 -1.67
CA ALA A 356 -8.19 16.30 -2.16
C ALA A 356 -8.57 15.69 -3.53
N SER A 357 -7.61 15.58 -4.45
CA SER A 357 -7.83 14.93 -5.75
C SER A 357 -8.20 13.45 -5.58
N GLN A 358 -7.51 12.72 -4.70
CA GLN A 358 -7.81 11.33 -4.40
C GLN A 358 -9.21 11.14 -3.81
N ILE A 359 -9.60 12.01 -2.87
CA ILE A 359 -10.95 12.05 -2.29
C ILE A 359 -11.98 12.31 -3.39
N SER A 360 -11.77 13.31 -4.24
CA SER A 360 -12.69 13.66 -5.33
C SER A 360 -12.90 12.54 -6.34
N ARG A 361 -11.96 11.61 -6.43
CA ARG A 361 -11.99 10.46 -7.34
C ARG A 361 -12.27 9.14 -6.63
N ASN A 362 -12.54 9.13 -5.31
CA ASN A 362 -12.66 7.93 -4.48
C ASN A 362 -11.56 6.87 -4.76
N THR A 363 -10.32 7.32 -4.78
CA THR A 363 -9.15 6.45 -4.96
C THR A 363 -8.21 6.60 -3.77
N THR A 364 -7.49 5.54 -3.43
CA THR A 364 -6.43 5.58 -2.44
C THR A 364 -5.05 5.80 -3.08
N THR A 365 -4.08 6.29 -2.31
CA THR A 365 -2.68 6.38 -2.75
C THR A 365 -2.15 5.00 -3.18
N ASN A 366 -2.46 3.97 -2.39
CA ASN A 366 -2.09 2.59 -2.71
C ASN A 366 -2.72 2.10 -4.02
N GLU A 367 -3.98 2.44 -4.31
CA GLU A 367 -4.64 2.11 -5.58
C GLU A 367 -3.99 2.81 -6.77
N MET A 368 -3.67 4.09 -6.65
CA MET A 368 -2.97 4.82 -7.73
C MET A 368 -1.58 4.24 -7.98
N ALA A 369 -0.81 3.97 -6.92
CA ALA A 369 0.54 3.43 -7.03
C ALA A 369 0.57 1.98 -7.56
N ASN A 370 -0.50 1.21 -7.34
CA ASN A 370 -0.60 -0.20 -7.73
C ASN A 370 -1.72 -0.45 -8.74
N ALA A 371 -2.11 0.55 -9.52
CA ALA A 371 -3.24 0.46 -10.44
C ALA A 371 -3.10 -0.72 -11.41
N MET A 372 -1.89 -0.91 -11.95
CA MET A 372 -1.57 -2.03 -12.84
C MET A 372 -1.67 -3.39 -12.16
N ARG A 373 -1.58 -3.47 -10.83
CA ARG A 373 -1.68 -4.73 -10.09
C ARG A 373 -3.12 -5.15 -9.80
N TYR A 374 -4.04 -4.20 -9.74
CA TYR A 374 -5.42 -4.44 -9.34
C TYR A 374 -6.31 -4.64 -10.56
N SER A 375 -6.81 -5.85 -10.75
CA SER A 375 -7.67 -6.22 -11.87
C SER A 375 -8.94 -5.36 -11.92
N TYR A 376 -9.56 -5.07 -10.77
CA TYR A 376 -10.74 -4.21 -10.68
C TYR A 376 -10.49 -2.74 -11.08
N LEU A 377 -9.23 -2.32 -11.23
CA LEU A 377 -8.87 -1.00 -11.74
C LEU A 377 -8.57 -0.99 -13.25
N ARG A 378 -8.70 -2.14 -13.92
CA ARG A 378 -8.50 -2.27 -15.37
C ARG A 378 -9.85 -2.42 -16.06
N GLY A 379 -10.12 -1.52 -17.00
CA GLY A 379 -11.25 -1.63 -17.91
C GLY A 379 -11.02 -2.68 -19.00
N PRO A 380 -12.05 -2.99 -19.81
CA PRO A 380 -11.99 -3.99 -20.87
C PRO A 380 -10.84 -3.76 -21.87
N ASN A 381 -10.51 -2.50 -22.14
CA ASN A 381 -9.45 -2.09 -23.08
C ASN A 381 -8.08 -1.91 -22.39
N GLY A 382 -7.90 -2.42 -21.16
CA GLY A 382 -6.69 -2.22 -20.36
C GLY A 382 -6.49 -0.81 -19.80
N ARG A 383 -7.43 0.12 -20.07
CA ARG A 383 -7.42 1.49 -19.54
C ARG A 383 -7.78 1.51 -18.05
N PHE A 384 -7.26 2.50 -17.31
CA PHE A 384 -7.63 2.70 -15.92
C PHE A 384 -9.14 2.95 -15.78
N ARG A 385 -9.80 2.19 -14.91
CA ARG A 385 -11.22 2.32 -14.55
C ARG A 385 -11.31 2.38 -13.03
N ASN A 386 -11.99 3.38 -12.48
CA ASN A 386 -12.29 3.38 -11.05
C ASN A 386 -13.77 3.04 -10.82
N PRO A 387 -14.12 1.84 -10.32
CA PRO A 387 -15.51 1.47 -10.06
C PRO A 387 -16.11 2.20 -8.85
N TYR A 388 -15.28 2.81 -8.00
CA TYR A 388 -15.71 3.52 -6.80
C TYR A 388 -15.95 5.02 -7.03
N ASP A 389 -15.61 5.55 -8.22
CA ASP A 389 -15.81 6.96 -8.54
C ASP A 389 -17.29 7.24 -8.86
N HIS A 390 -18.00 7.92 -7.96
CA HIS A 390 -19.40 8.30 -8.14
C HIS A 390 -19.57 9.77 -8.60
N GLY A 391 -18.48 10.39 -9.08
CA GLY A 391 -18.43 11.79 -9.44
C GLY A 391 -17.96 12.69 -8.30
N CYS A 392 -17.21 13.74 -8.66
CA CYS A 392 -16.53 14.64 -7.72
C CYS A 392 -17.43 15.14 -6.57
N LYS A 393 -18.63 15.63 -6.88
CA LYS A 393 -19.56 16.17 -5.87
C LYS A 393 -19.96 15.12 -4.84
N LYS A 394 -20.36 13.93 -5.29
CA LYS A 394 -20.82 12.84 -4.42
C LYS A 394 -19.65 12.26 -3.61
N ASN A 395 -18.51 12.02 -4.26
CA ASN A 395 -17.32 11.53 -3.57
C ASN A 395 -16.87 12.50 -2.46
N CYS A 396 -16.85 13.80 -2.74
CA CYS A 396 -16.48 14.81 -1.76
C CYS A 396 -17.54 14.94 -0.65
N SER A 397 -18.84 14.93 -0.97
CA SER A 397 -19.89 15.01 0.06
C SER A 397 -19.86 13.79 0.97
N ASP A 398 -19.74 12.59 0.41
CA ASP A 398 -19.70 11.34 1.17
C ASP A 398 -18.47 11.30 2.08
N PHE A 399 -17.32 11.80 1.60
CA PHE A 399 -16.13 11.93 2.44
C PHE A 399 -16.29 12.97 3.55
N LEU A 400 -16.80 14.17 3.25
CA LEU A 400 -16.92 15.25 4.22
C LEU A 400 -18.01 15.01 5.26
N ILE A 401 -19.12 14.38 4.84
CA ILE A 401 -20.24 13.99 5.70
C ILE A 401 -19.88 12.66 6.37
N ASN A 402 -19.82 11.54 5.65
CA ASN A 402 -19.68 10.22 6.27
C ASN A 402 -18.24 9.87 6.71
N GLY A 403 -17.28 10.76 6.49
CA GLY A 403 -15.86 10.56 6.80
C GLY A 403 -15.12 9.60 5.86
N TYR A 404 -15.85 8.91 4.97
CA TYR A 404 -15.33 8.01 3.93
C TYR A 404 -16.46 7.64 2.96
N ASN A 405 -16.05 7.27 1.76
CA ASN A 405 -16.94 6.76 0.73
C ASN A 405 -17.24 5.29 1.05
N GLU A 406 -18.52 4.92 1.07
CA GLU A 406 -18.91 3.52 1.22
C GLU A 406 -18.63 2.77 -0.08
N ASP A 407 -18.04 1.58 0.05
CA ASP A 407 -17.87 0.68 -1.07
C ASP A 407 -19.21 -0.06 -1.21
N ILE A 408 -19.99 0.25 -2.24
CA ILE A 408 -21.19 -0.54 -2.59
C ILE A 408 -20.68 -1.96 -2.91
N ASN A 409 -21.26 -2.98 -2.27
CA ASN A 409 -20.96 -4.37 -2.61
C ASN A 409 -21.25 -4.57 -4.11
N ILE A 410 -20.21 -4.85 -4.88
CA ILE A 410 -20.31 -5.19 -6.30
C ILE A 410 -20.81 -6.64 -6.39
N ASP A 411 -22.02 -6.90 -5.93
CA ASP A 411 -22.68 -8.21 -6.08
C ASP A 411 -23.79 -8.19 -7.17
N GLU A 412 -24.00 -7.06 -7.86
CA GLU A 412 -25.12 -6.92 -8.83
C GLU A 412 -24.76 -6.23 -10.16
N LEU A 413 -23.53 -6.36 -10.66
CA LEU A 413 -23.21 -5.87 -12.03
C LEU A 413 -22.62 -6.92 -12.98
N GLY A 414 -22.81 -8.21 -12.65
CA GLY A 414 -22.42 -9.33 -13.51
C GLY A 414 -23.58 -10.12 -14.14
N ASN A 415 -24.83 -9.86 -13.74
CA ASN A 415 -26.01 -10.54 -14.27
C ASN A 415 -26.88 -9.58 -15.09
N SER A 416 -26.36 -9.12 -16.23
CA SER A 416 -27.19 -8.70 -17.36
C SER A 416 -26.37 -8.76 -18.66
N GLU A 417 -26.63 -9.83 -19.42
CA GLU A 417 -26.49 -9.96 -20.88
C GLU A 417 -25.04 -9.88 -21.41
N GLU A 418 -24.39 -10.95 -21.88
CA GLU A 418 -24.80 -11.84 -22.98
C GLU A 418 -24.52 -13.32 -22.66
N GLY A 419 -25.50 -14.17 -22.97
CA GLY A 419 -25.42 -15.60 -22.75
C GLY A 419 -24.69 -16.35 -23.86
N ILE A 420 -23.80 -17.26 -23.46
CA ILE A 420 -23.61 -18.55 -24.15
C ILE A 420 -23.63 -19.62 -23.04
N GLY A 421 -24.69 -20.42 -23.05
CA GLY A 421 -25.06 -21.32 -21.96
C GLY A 421 -24.05 -22.43 -21.70
N MET A 422 -23.71 -22.63 -20.44
CA MET A 422 -23.00 -23.83 -19.98
C MET A 422 -24.05 -24.80 -19.44
N THR A 423 -24.29 -25.87 -20.20
CA THR A 423 -25.22 -26.95 -19.89
C THR A 423 -24.89 -27.59 -18.55
N ASN A 424 -25.87 -27.60 -17.64
CA ASN A 424 -25.84 -28.34 -16.37
C ASN A 424 -25.67 -29.84 -16.63
N ILE A 425 -24.57 -30.42 -16.16
CA ILE A 425 -24.48 -31.87 -15.96
C ILE A 425 -25.14 -32.18 -14.61
N GLY A 426 -26.40 -32.61 -14.68
CA GLY A 426 -27.14 -33.13 -13.54
C GLY A 426 -26.45 -34.38 -12.97
N ARG A 427 -26.10 -34.30 -11.68
CA ARG A 427 -25.56 -35.42 -10.90
C ARG A 427 -26.74 -36.25 -10.38
N GLY A 428 -27.06 -37.36 -11.05
CA GLY A 428 -28.03 -38.34 -10.59
C GLY A 428 -27.33 -39.56 -10.01
N SER A 429 -27.56 -39.85 -8.72
CA SER A 429 -27.13 -41.08 -8.06
C SER A 429 -28.26 -42.11 -8.04
N ASN A 430 -27.90 -43.34 -8.43
CA ASN A 430 -28.36 -44.64 -7.94
C ASN A 430 -29.58 -45.38 -8.57
N PHE A 431 -29.28 -46.67 -8.82
CA PHE A 431 -30.08 -47.91 -8.87
C PHE A 431 -30.79 -48.37 -10.16
N ALA A 432 -30.13 -49.36 -10.78
CA ALA A 432 -30.58 -50.74 -11.01
C ALA A 432 -31.43 -51.16 -12.25
N ASN A 433 -30.89 -52.21 -12.88
CA ASN A 433 -31.51 -53.32 -13.63
C ASN A 433 -31.92 -53.17 -15.09
N GLY A 434 -31.45 -54.14 -15.90
CA GLY A 434 -32.31 -54.89 -16.83
C GLY A 434 -31.96 -54.86 -18.31
N ASP A 435 -31.21 -55.88 -18.75
CA ASP A 435 -31.38 -56.67 -19.97
C ASP A 435 -31.41 -56.04 -21.39
N SER A 436 -30.44 -56.51 -22.18
CA SER A 436 -30.49 -56.95 -23.60
C SER A 436 -31.74 -56.65 -24.44
N HIS A 437 -31.54 -56.00 -25.60
CA HIS A 437 -31.66 -56.63 -26.93
C HIS A 437 -31.37 -55.67 -28.10
N SER A 438 -30.81 -56.27 -29.14
CA SER A 438 -30.56 -55.84 -30.52
C SER A 438 -31.77 -55.30 -31.31
N ARG A 439 -31.53 -54.32 -32.21
CA ARG A 439 -32.00 -54.21 -33.63
C ARG A 439 -31.92 -52.73 -34.07
N SER A 440 -30.99 -52.36 -34.95
CA SER A 440 -31.17 -52.20 -36.40
C SER A 440 -32.37 -51.34 -36.80
N HIS A 441 -32.13 -50.12 -37.32
CA HIS A 441 -32.71 -49.68 -38.59
C HIS A 441 -31.95 -48.49 -39.20
N SER A 442 -31.72 -48.64 -40.48
CA SER A 442 -31.04 -47.82 -41.48
C SER A 442 -31.89 -46.68 -42.06
N HIS A 443 -31.22 -45.71 -42.69
CA HIS A 443 -31.60 -44.81 -43.82
C HIS A 443 -31.23 -43.35 -43.49
N SER A 444 -30.62 -42.54 -44.37
CA SER A 444 -29.96 -42.68 -45.67
C SER A 444 -29.20 -41.37 -45.96
N GLU A 445 -28.03 -41.46 -46.59
CA GLU A 445 -27.44 -40.54 -47.62
C GLU A 445 -27.40 -39.00 -47.40
N ARG A 446 -26.35 -38.22 -47.69
CA ARG A 446 -25.31 -38.28 -48.74
C ARG A 446 -24.18 -37.25 -48.46
N THR A 447 -22.91 -37.65 -48.65
CA THR A 447 -21.74 -36.96 -49.30
C THR A 447 -21.41 -35.48 -48.97
N ASN A 448 -20.18 -34.98 -48.83
CA ASN A 448 -18.80 -35.44 -49.10
C ASN A 448 -17.83 -34.42 -48.46
N GLY A 449 -16.62 -34.85 -48.05
CA GLY A 449 -15.51 -33.92 -47.76
C GLY A 449 -14.46 -34.42 -46.77
N HIS A 450 -13.73 -35.48 -47.11
CA HIS A 450 -12.54 -35.94 -46.38
C HIS A 450 -11.33 -35.00 -46.60
N HIS A 451 -10.54 -34.76 -45.56
CA HIS A 451 -9.08 -34.95 -45.59
C HIS A 451 -8.53 -35.02 -44.15
N VAL A 452 -8.09 -36.21 -43.77
CA VAL A 452 -7.26 -36.49 -42.58
C VAL A 452 -5.93 -37.01 -43.09
N ILE A 453 -4.82 -36.50 -42.56
CA ILE A 453 -3.57 -37.27 -42.50
C ILE A 453 -3.00 -37.11 -41.09
N ASN A 454 -2.98 -38.22 -40.37
CA ASN A 454 -2.22 -38.47 -39.16
C ASN A 454 -1.12 -39.48 -39.54
N VAL A 455 0.14 -39.23 -39.19
CA VAL A 455 1.13 -40.31 -39.05
C VAL A 455 2.12 -39.97 -37.94
N ASN A 456 2.01 -40.73 -36.87
CA ASN A 456 3.05 -40.98 -35.88
C ASN A 456 3.88 -42.18 -36.38
N SER A 457 5.22 -42.22 -36.24
CA SER A 457 6.04 -43.44 -36.02
C SER A 457 7.57 -43.22 -36.12
N SER A 458 8.24 -43.44 -34.97
CA SER A 458 9.44 -44.27 -34.71
C SER A 458 10.80 -44.11 -35.43
N SER A 459 11.82 -43.79 -34.60
CA SER A 459 13.12 -44.47 -34.36
C SER A 459 13.92 -45.17 -35.50
N PHE A 460 15.21 -44.82 -35.67
CA PHE A 460 16.41 -45.50 -35.07
C PHE A 460 17.75 -45.10 -35.74
N ASN A 461 18.80 -45.02 -34.89
CA ASN A 461 20.21 -45.43 -35.06
C ASN A 461 21.33 -44.57 -35.72
N HIS A 462 22.29 -44.23 -34.83
CA HIS A 462 23.75 -44.48 -34.83
C HIS A 462 24.74 -43.80 -35.80
N GLY A 463 25.82 -43.26 -35.21
CA GLY A 463 27.15 -43.09 -35.84
C GLY A 463 28.17 -42.29 -35.01
N HIS A 464 29.06 -42.99 -34.28
CA HIS A 464 30.25 -42.46 -33.58
C HIS A 464 31.37 -41.99 -34.54
N ARG A 465 32.17 -40.96 -34.17
CA ARG A 465 33.65 -41.08 -33.97
C ARG A 465 34.35 -39.78 -33.52
N HIS A 466 35.48 -40.01 -32.84
CA HIS A 466 36.44 -39.14 -32.13
C HIS A 466 37.27 -38.15 -32.96
N GLY A 467 37.86 -37.15 -32.28
CA GLY A 467 39.08 -36.46 -32.72
C GLY A 467 39.52 -35.31 -31.80
N HIS A 468 40.73 -35.41 -31.23
CA HIS A 468 41.37 -34.51 -30.26
C HIS A 468 42.26 -33.45 -30.97
N VAL A 469 42.72 -32.44 -30.20
CA VAL A 469 43.99 -31.64 -30.31
C VAL A 469 43.87 -30.12 -30.57
N ASN A 470 44.28 -29.38 -29.52
CA ASN A 470 45.00 -28.10 -29.36
C ASN A 470 45.07 -27.00 -30.44
N GLY A 471 44.94 -25.75 -29.97
CA GLY A 471 45.48 -24.54 -30.58
C GLY A 471 45.45 -23.33 -29.62
N HIS A 472 46.62 -22.80 -29.29
CA HIS A 472 46.89 -21.75 -28.30
C HIS A 472 46.78 -20.29 -28.86
N VAL A 473 46.83 -19.33 -27.91
CA VAL A 473 47.32 -17.92 -27.97
C VAL A 473 46.45 -16.85 -28.68
N HIS A 474 45.89 -15.89 -27.92
CA HIS A 474 46.47 -14.55 -27.75
C HIS A 474 45.72 -13.68 -26.74
N SER A 475 46.50 -13.25 -25.76
CA SER A 475 46.27 -12.19 -24.79
C SER A 475 46.38 -10.81 -25.45
N ALA A 476 45.60 -9.85 -24.96
CA ALA A 476 45.91 -8.43 -25.03
C ALA A 476 45.50 -7.77 -23.69
N HIS A 477 46.51 -7.56 -22.85
CA HIS A 477 46.49 -6.55 -21.79
C HIS A 477 46.59 -5.18 -22.44
N CYS A 478 45.84 -4.20 -21.93
CA CYS A 478 46.36 -2.83 -21.78
C CYS A 478 45.59 -2.13 -20.64
N SER A 479 46.34 -1.89 -19.57
CA SER A 479 45.98 -1.09 -18.41
C SER A 479 46.44 0.35 -18.68
N HIS A 480 45.64 1.35 -18.32
CA HIS A 480 46.16 2.70 -18.02
C HIS A 480 45.38 3.32 -16.85
N ASN A 481 46.13 3.60 -15.78
CA ASN A 481 45.78 4.51 -14.68
C ASN A 481 45.96 5.97 -15.16
N ASN A 482 45.07 6.90 -14.81
CA ASN A 482 45.23 7.79 -13.64
C ASN A 482 44.22 8.96 -13.57
N HIS A 483 43.86 9.30 -12.33
CA HIS A 483 43.44 10.59 -11.76
C HIS A 483 42.15 11.33 -12.20
N GLY A 484 41.16 11.29 -11.29
CA GLY A 484 40.77 12.48 -10.52
C GLY A 484 39.63 13.36 -11.05
N LYS A 485 38.41 13.19 -10.48
CA LYS A 485 37.59 14.28 -9.91
C LYS A 485 36.32 13.73 -9.25
N ALA A 486 36.17 14.02 -7.97
CA ALA A 486 34.93 13.84 -7.24
C ALA A 486 33.85 14.78 -7.82
N ARG A 487 32.69 14.22 -8.17
CA ARG A 487 31.43 14.96 -8.27
C ARG A 487 30.39 14.23 -7.42
N ASN A 488 30.00 14.90 -6.35
CA ASN A 488 28.77 14.61 -5.61
C ASN A 488 27.59 14.81 -6.57
N GLU A 489 26.85 13.75 -6.86
CA GLU A 489 25.49 13.85 -7.33
C GLU A 489 24.56 13.32 -6.24
N SER A 490 23.88 14.26 -5.61
CA SER A 490 22.74 14.06 -4.73
C SER A 490 21.59 13.42 -5.51
N ILE A 491 21.27 12.17 -5.17
CA ILE A 491 20.10 11.46 -5.70
C ILE A 491 18.84 11.90 -4.92
N PRO A 492 17.76 12.34 -5.59
CA PRO A 492 16.53 12.72 -4.92
C PRO A 492 15.76 11.47 -4.44
N LEU A 493 15.26 11.55 -3.21
CA LEU A 493 14.32 10.58 -2.62
C LEU A 493 12.96 10.65 -3.34
N GLY A 494 12.80 9.83 -4.37
CA GLY A 494 11.53 9.59 -5.07
C GLY A 494 10.95 8.23 -4.71
N LEU A 495 9.84 8.24 -3.98
CA LEU A 495 8.91 7.10 -3.85
C LEU A 495 8.26 6.82 -5.20
N GLY A 496 8.43 5.62 -5.75
CA GLY A 496 7.67 5.17 -6.92
C GLY A 496 8.31 3.99 -7.65
N LEU A 497 7.87 2.77 -7.33
CA LEU A 497 8.06 1.60 -8.21
C LEU A 497 7.12 1.73 -9.42
N GLY A 498 7.56 2.48 -10.43
CA GLY A 498 6.98 2.48 -11.76
C GLY A 498 7.96 1.88 -12.76
N LEU A 499 7.73 0.64 -13.20
CA LEU A 499 8.44 0.03 -14.32
C LEU A 499 7.43 -0.34 -15.40
N GLY A 500 7.61 0.24 -16.60
CA GLY A 500 6.88 -0.15 -17.80
C GLY A 500 6.68 0.97 -18.83
N ARG A 501 7.76 1.54 -19.37
CA ARG A 501 7.75 2.23 -20.67
C ARG A 501 8.16 1.21 -21.74
N ASN A 502 7.28 0.95 -22.71
CA ASN A 502 7.66 0.33 -23.98
C ASN A 502 8.08 1.45 -24.94
N SER A 503 9.34 1.44 -25.35
CA SER A 503 9.85 2.25 -26.46
C SER A 503 9.54 1.51 -27.76
N ILE A 504 8.58 2.01 -28.54
CA ILE A 504 8.43 1.62 -29.95
C ILE A 504 9.37 2.54 -30.74
N VAL A 505 10.41 1.95 -31.31
CA VAL A 505 11.27 2.59 -32.32
C VAL A 505 10.47 2.65 -33.60
N ALA A 506 10.07 3.85 -34.02
CA ALA A 506 9.62 4.10 -35.37
C ALA A 506 10.86 4.44 -36.22
N SER A 507 11.18 3.55 -37.16
CA SER A 507 12.04 3.84 -38.29
C SER A 507 11.28 4.70 -39.30
N SER A 508 11.80 5.88 -39.64
CA SER A 508 11.40 6.61 -40.84
C SER A 508 12.64 6.97 -41.63
N SER A 509 12.64 6.51 -42.89
CA SER A 509 13.27 7.19 -44.03
C SER A 509 12.87 8.66 -44.10
#